data_AF-A0A820E0P6-F1
#
_entry.id   AF-A0A820E0P6-F1
#
_cell.length_a   1.000
_cell.length_b   1.000
_cell.length_c   1.000
_cell.angle_alpha   90.00
_cell.angle_beta   90.00
_cell.angle_gamma   90.00
#
_symmetry.space_group_name_H-M   'P 1'
#
loop_
_entity.id
_entity.type
_entity.pdbx_description
1 polymer ?
#
loop_
_entity_poly.entity_id
_entity_poly.type
_entity_poly.pdbx_seq_one_letter_code
_entity_poly.pdbx_strand_id
1 'polypeptide(L)'
;MPRNKISDNIEGIVKYLLTKKYSYSVIQEELSKMNLNVSRSTISRIANQVGKQRQAGLLNSQKPKYYRRRHVATPAVVRRITSYINKENPPKISLTAARCHIGVGTTFRIIRDVIHAKCRKKRPAHRLYPAVIEKRRSRA
;
A
#
# COMPACT_ATOMS: atom_id res chain seq x y z
N MET A 1 3.92 17.68 -0.50
CA MET A 1 5.09 18.56 -0.66
C MET A 1 6.25 17.99 0.14
N PRO A 2 7.33 17.53 -0.50
CA PRO A 2 8.57 17.19 0.20
C PRO A 2 9.10 18.47 0.88
N ARG A 3 9.55 18.35 2.13
CA ARG A 3 9.98 19.50 2.94
C ARG A 3 11.48 19.73 2.79
N ASN A 4 11.90 20.99 2.78
CA ASN A 4 13.31 21.37 2.75
C ASN A 4 14.04 20.82 3.97
N LYS A 5 15.17 20.15 3.72
CA LYS A 5 16.06 19.62 4.75
C LYS A 5 16.69 20.80 5.50
N ILE A 6 16.68 20.74 6.83
CA ILE A 6 17.39 21.72 7.68
C ILE A 6 18.89 21.39 7.61
N SER A 7 19.77 22.39 7.67
CA SER A 7 21.21 22.14 7.74
C SER A 7 21.59 21.42 9.03
N ASP A 8 22.48 20.44 8.95
CA ASP A 8 22.87 19.60 10.09
C ASP A 8 23.49 20.43 11.24
N ASN A 9 24.19 21.53 10.93
CA ASN A 9 24.76 22.46 11.91
C ASN A 9 23.70 23.10 12.83
N ILE A 10 22.61 23.64 12.24
CA ILE A 10 21.50 24.24 12.98
C ILE A 10 20.82 23.18 13.85
N GLU A 11 20.63 21.97 13.32
CA GLU A 11 20.02 20.86 14.07
C GLU A 11 20.87 20.48 15.29
N GLY A 12 22.20 20.45 15.15
CA GLY A 12 23.15 20.17 16.24
C GLY A 12 23.07 21.20 17.37
N ILE A 13 23.10 22.50 17.04
CA ILE A 13 23.04 23.59 18.02
C ILE A 13 21.70 23.56 18.77
N VAL A 14 20.58 23.41 18.06
CA VAL A 14 19.25 23.32 18.67
C VAL A 14 19.15 22.13 19.62
N LYS A 15 19.67 20.95 19.23
CA LYS A 15 19.69 19.76 20.10
C LYS A 15 20.52 19.98 21.37
N TYR A 16 21.67 20.64 21.26
CA TYR A 16 22.49 20.99 22.41
C TYR A 16 21.74 21.89 23.40
N LEU A 17 21.13 22.98 22.91
CA LEU A 17 20.36 23.91 23.75
C LEU A 17 19.13 23.25 24.38
N LEU A 18 18.43 22.38 23.66
CA LEU A 18 17.33 21.58 24.21
C LEU A 18 17.80 20.64 25.32
N THR A 19 19.01 20.08 25.21
CA THR A 19 19.60 19.20 26.24
C THR A 19 19.91 19.98 27.52
N LYS A 20 20.29 21.25 27.41
CA LYS A 20 20.46 22.19 28.53
C LYS A 20 19.13 22.71 29.12
N LYS A 21 17.98 22.24 28.62
CA LYS A 21 16.62 22.61 29.06
C LYS A 21 16.26 24.09 28.90
N TYR A 22 16.84 24.78 27.91
CA TYR A 22 16.42 26.14 27.58
C TYR A 22 14.99 26.19 27.03
N SER A 23 14.27 27.28 27.29
CA SER A 23 12.95 27.54 26.70
C SER A 23 13.07 27.89 25.22
N TYR A 24 12.00 27.72 24.46
CA TYR A 24 12.04 27.96 23.00
C TYR A 24 12.36 29.40 22.63
N SER A 25 11.94 30.36 23.45
CA SER A 25 12.25 31.78 23.26
C SER A 25 13.75 32.03 23.42
N VAL A 26 14.37 31.49 24.47
CA VAL A 26 15.81 31.63 24.72
C VAL A 26 16.63 30.96 23.63
N ILE A 27 16.19 29.81 23.13
CA ILE A 27 16.86 29.15 21.99
C ILE A 27 16.84 30.05 20.75
N GLN A 28 15.72 30.71 20.49
CA GLN A 28 15.58 31.62 19.35
C GLN A 28 16.47 32.86 19.50
N GLU A 29 16.57 33.41 20.71
CA GLU A 29 17.48 34.52 21.02
C GLU A 29 18.95 34.13 20.82
N GLU A 30 19.38 32.97 21.34
CA GLU A 30 20.74 32.46 21.18
C GLU A 30 21.11 32.20 19.72
N LEU A 31 20.20 31.64 18.93
CA LEU A 31 20.41 31.45 17.49
C LEU A 31 20.47 32.79 16.75
N SER A 32 19.69 33.78 17.17
CA SER A 32 19.72 35.12 16.57
C SER A 32 21.06 35.82 16.83
N LYS A 33 21.67 35.65 18.01
CA LYS A 33 23.03 36.14 18.31
C LYS A 33 24.09 35.53 17.40
N MET A 34 23.87 34.29 16.92
CA MET A 34 24.75 33.59 15.98
C MET A 34 24.42 33.89 14.51
N ASN A 35 23.55 34.86 14.22
CA ASN A 35 23.03 35.18 12.89
C ASN A 35 22.27 34.02 12.21
N LEU A 36 21.69 33.10 12.99
CA LEU A 36 20.89 31.98 12.51
C LEU A 36 19.40 32.26 12.78
N ASN A 37 18.66 32.65 11.74
CA ASN A 37 17.23 32.92 11.89
C ASN A 37 16.42 31.62 11.78
N VAL A 38 15.97 31.10 12.92
CA VAL A 38 15.22 29.84 13.01
C VAL A 38 13.86 30.09 13.64
N SER A 39 12.80 29.68 12.95
CA SER A 39 11.44 29.80 13.45
C SER A 39 11.16 28.86 14.63
N ARG A 40 10.31 29.30 15.56
CA ARG A 40 9.85 28.50 16.71
C ARG A 40 9.26 27.15 16.29
N SER A 41 8.55 27.08 15.16
CA SER A 41 8.00 25.84 14.60
C SER A 41 9.10 24.85 14.18
N THR A 42 10.25 25.35 13.76
CA THR A 42 11.44 24.53 13.43
C THR A 42 12.08 23.96 14.68
N ILE A 43 12.22 24.76 15.74
CA ILE A 43 12.71 24.30 17.06
C ILE A 43 11.79 23.21 17.62
N SER A 44 10.48 23.43 17.62
CA SER A 44 9.48 22.44 18.08
C SER A 44 9.56 21.14 17.28
N ARG A 45 9.74 21.22 15.96
CA ARG A 45 9.91 20.06 15.10
C ARG A 45 11.16 19.26 15.45
N ILE A 46 12.30 19.91 15.67
CA ILE A 46 13.55 19.25 16.09
C ILE A 46 13.37 18.59 17.47
N ALA A 47 12.74 19.27 18.42
CA ALA A 47 12.43 18.72 19.74
C ALA A 47 11.57 17.45 19.64
N ASN A 48 10.52 17.48 18.80
CA ASN A 48 9.65 16.33 18.55
C ASN A 48 10.38 15.18 17.85
N GLN A 49 11.34 15.47 16.96
CA GLN A 49 12.17 14.45 16.33
C GLN A 49 13.06 13.76 17.35
N VAL A 50 13.68 14.50 18.28
CA VAL A 50 14.45 13.92 19.40
C VAL A 50 13.55 13.04 20.27
N GLY A 51 12.33 13.48 20.59
CA GLY A 51 11.35 12.68 21.33
C GLY A 51 10.97 11.38 20.62
N LYS A 52 10.69 11.45 19.31
CA LYS A 52 10.39 10.27 18.48
C LYS A 52 11.58 9.32 18.37
N GLN A 53 12.81 9.82 18.29
CA GLN A 53 14.02 9.00 18.28
C GLN A 53 14.25 8.33 19.64
N ARG A 54 14.00 9.02 20.76
CA ARG A 54 14.03 8.41 22.10
C ARG A 54 12.99 7.29 22.24
N GLN A 55 11.77 7.52 21.78
CA GLN A 55 10.74 6.47 21.74
C GLN A 55 11.14 5.32 20.84
N ALA A 56 11.71 5.58 19.66
CA ALA A 56 12.21 4.55 18.77
C ALA A 56 13.37 3.74 19.38
N GLY A 57 14.23 4.38 20.18
CA GLY A 57 15.31 3.72 20.94
C GLY A 57 14.79 2.86 22.09
N LEU A 58 13.78 3.32 22.82
CA LEU A 58 13.03 2.50 23.81
C LEU A 58 12.27 1.34 23.14
N LEU A 59 11.73 1.58 21.94
CA LEU A 59 11.08 0.61 21.06
C LEU A 59 12.06 -0.20 20.20
N ASN A 60 13.38 -0.12 20.45
CA ASN A 60 14.36 -1.09 19.94
C ASN A 60 14.35 -2.39 20.77
N SER A 61 13.40 -2.53 21.71
CA SER A 61 12.77 -3.82 21.97
C SER A 61 12.23 -4.32 20.63
N GLN A 62 12.90 -5.31 20.02
CA GLN A 62 12.60 -5.92 18.72
C GLN A 62 11.18 -5.58 18.25
N LYS A 63 11.02 -4.71 17.24
CA LYS A 63 9.70 -4.38 16.67
C LYS A 63 8.93 -5.70 16.57
N PRO A 64 7.75 -5.86 17.19
CA PRO A 64 7.04 -7.12 17.15
C PRO A 64 6.96 -7.50 15.68
N LYS A 65 7.50 -8.69 15.34
CA LYS A 65 7.41 -9.22 13.98
C LYS A 65 5.94 -9.40 13.70
N TYR A 66 5.27 -8.35 13.23
CA TYR A 66 3.93 -8.45 12.71
C TYR A 66 4.05 -9.40 11.54
N TYR A 67 3.53 -10.61 11.70
CA TYR A 67 3.37 -11.56 10.61
C TYR A 67 2.48 -10.88 9.57
N ARG A 68 3.10 -10.21 8.60
CA ARG A 68 2.38 -9.69 7.45
C ARG A 68 1.75 -10.91 6.78
N ARG A 69 0.42 -10.94 6.73
CA ARG A 69 -0.31 -12.01 6.04
C ARG A 69 0.30 -12.18 4.65
N ARG A 70 0.67 -13.42 4.29
CA ARG A 70 1.25 -13.73 2.98
C ARG A 70 0.34 -13.14 1.90
N HIS A 71 0.94 -12.43 0.94
CA HIS A 71 0.21 -11.81 -0.15
C HIS A 71 -0.53 -12.90 -0.94
N VAL A 72 -1.85 -12.74 -1.12
CA VAL A 72 -2.68 -13.78 -1.75
C VAL A 72 -2.29 -14.00 -3.22
N ALA A 73 -1.71 -12.97 -3.87
CA ALA A 73 -1.13 -13.09 -5.19
C ALA A 73 0.36 -13.47 -5.10
N THR A 74 0.65 -14.73 -4.78
CA THR A 74 2.02 -15.25 -4.92
C THR A 74 2.33 -15.51 -6.40
N PRO A 75 3.61 -15.47 -6.83
CA PRO A 75 3.97 -15.75 -8.22
C PRO A 75 3.44 -17.11 -8.73
N ALA A 76 3.43 -18.13 -7.87
CA ALA A 76 2.89 -19.45 -8.19
C ALA A 76 1.37 -19.41 -8.46
N VAL A 77 0.61 -18.65 -7.66
CA VAL A 77 -0.82 -18.44 -7.88
C VAL A 77 -1.07 -17.71 -9.20
N VAL A 78 -0.31 -16.64 -9.45
CA VAL A 78 -0.45 -15.84 -10.69
C VAL A 78 -0.18 -16.71 -11.91
N ARG A 79 0.88 -17.53 -11.90
CA ARG A 79 1.20 -18.48 -12.98
C ARG A 79 0.07 -19.48 -13.24
N ARG A 80 -0.51 -20.06 -12.17
CA ARG A 80 -1.65 -20.98 -12.30
C ARG A 80 -2.89 -20.30 -12.89
N ILE A 81 -3.22 -19.10 -12.42
CA ILE A 81 -4.37 -18.34 -12.96
C ILE A 81 -4.14 -18.01 -14.43
N THR A 82 -2.92 -17.60 -14.80
CA THR A 82 -2.54 -17.29 -16.18
C THR A 82 -2.70 -18.49 -17.11
N SER A 83 -2.31 -19.69 -16.66
CA SER A 83 -2.44 -20.91 -17.48
C SER A 83 -3.89 -21.34 -17.73
N TYR A 84 -4.83 -20.96 -16.85
CA TYR A 84 -6.26 -21.19 -17.09
C TYR A 84 -6.87 -20.17 -18.05
N ILE A 85 -6.42 -18.93 -18.01
CA ILE A 85 -6.99 -17.83 -18.81
C ILE A 85 -6.49 -17.85 -20.24
N ASN A 86 -5.24 -18.26 -20.48
CA ASN A 86 -4.65 -18.31 -21.82
C ASN A 86 -5.11 -19.50 -22.68
N LYS A 87 -6.12 -20.26 -22.24
CA LYS A 87 -6.72 -21.34 -23.03
C LYS A 87 -7.70 -20.76 -24.06
N GLU A 88 -7.86 -21.43 -25.20
CA GLU A 88 -8.82 -21.05 -26.24
C GLU A 88 -10.24 -20.84 -25.69
N ASN A 89 -10.65 -21.72 -24.76
CA ASN A 89 -11.91 -21.63 -24.04
C ASN A 89 -11.66 -21.52 -22.52
N PRO A 90 -11.46 -20.31 -21.98
CA PRO A 90 -11.11 -20.15 -20.57
C PRO A 90 -12.31 -20.49 -19.67
N PRO A 91 -12.07 -21.15 -18.52
CA PRO A 91 -13.12 -21.43 -17.55
C PRO A 91 -13.67 -20.15 -16.92
N LYS A 92 -14.88 -20.25 -16.34
CA LYS A 92 -15.45 -19.14 -15.54
C LYS A 92 -14.51 -18.77 -14.40
N ILE A 93 -14.53 -17.49 -14.00
CA ILE A 93 -13.69 -16.98 -12.89
C ILE A 93 -13.99 -17.77 -11.60
N SER A 94 -15.25 -18.11 -11.33
CA SER A 94 -15.64 -18.93 -10.17
C SER A 94 -14.99 -20.32 -10.17
N LEU A 95 -14.90 -20.96 -11.34
CA LEU A 95 -14.26 -22.27 -11.47
C LEU A 95 -12.73 -22.16 -11.33
N THR A 96 -12.14 -21.09 -11.88
CA THR A 96 -10.71 -20.80 -11.72
C THR A 96 -10.35 -20.55 -10.26
N ALA A 97 -11.19 -19.78 -9.56
CA ALA A 97 -11.07 -19.48 -8.14
C ALA A 97 -11.12 -20.76 -7.29
N ALA A 98 -12.09 -21.65 -7.57
CA ALA A 98 -12.20 -22.96 -6.92
C ALA A 98 -10.94 -23.83 -7.14
N ARG A 99 -10.43 -23.92 -8.38
CA ARG A 99 -9.21 -24.69 -8.72
C ARG A 99 -7.95 -24.13 -8.09
N CYS A 100 -7.91 -22.83 -7.83
CA CYS A 100 -6.76 -22.18 -7.20
C CYS A 100 -6.89 -22.08 -5.66
N HIS A 101 -8.02 -22.51 -5.08
CA HIS A 101 -8.38 -22.37 -3.67
C HIS A 101 -8.33 -20.92 -3.17
N ILE A 102 -8.85 -19.99 -3.97
CA ILE A 102 -8.85 -18.55 -3.69
C ILE A 102 -10.27 -17.98 -3.88
N GLY A 103 -10.60 -16.91 -3.17
CA GLY A 103 -11.86 -16.21 -3.36
C GLY A 103 -12.02 -15.63 -4.78
N VAL A 104 -13.26 -15.60 -5.28
CA VAL A 104 -13.57 -15.06 -6.62
C VAL A 104 -13.14 -13.60 -6.75
N GLY A 105 -13.38 -12.78 -5.71
CA GLY A 105 -12.96 -11.38 -5.70
C GLY A 105 -11.45 -11.20 -5.79
N THR A 106 -10.67 -12.06 -5.14
CA THR A 106 -9.21 -12.01 -5.20
C THR A 106 -8.70 -12.48 -6.56
N THR A 107 -9.32 -13.54 -7.12
CA THR A 107 -9.03 -14.02 -8.47
C THR A 107 -9.28 -12.90 -9.48
N PHE A 108 -10.41 -12.20 -9.38
CA PHE A 108 -10.73 -11.07 -10.25
C PHE A 108 -9.70 -9.93 -10.13
N ARG A 109 -9.29 -9.55 -8.91
CA ARG A 109 -8.24 -8.54 -8.69
C ARG A 109 -6.92 -8.97 -9.32
N ILE A 110 -6.50 -10.22 -9.16
CA ILE A 110 -5.27 -10.73 -9.78
C ILE A 110 -5.34 -10.61 -11.31
N ILE A 111 -6.47 -10.97 -11.91
CA ILE A 111 -6.65 -10.90 -13.37
C ILE A 111 -6.57 -9.46 -13.87
N ARG A 112 -7.24 -8.52 -13.18
CA ARG A 112 -7.32 -7.11 -13.58
C ARG A 112 -6.03 -6.34 -13.29
N ASP A 113 -5.49 -6.49 -12.08
CA ASP A 113 -4.45 -5.62 -11.53
C ASP A 113 -3.04 -6.19 -11.74
N VAL A 114 -2.89 -7.51 -11.95
CA VAL A 114 -1.58 -8.17 -12.12
C VAL A 114 -1.38 -8.73 -13.54
N ILE A 115 -2.38 -9.47 -14.05
CA ILE A 115 -2.31 -10.09 -15.39
C ILE A 115 -2.73 -9.09 -16.48
N HIS A 116 -3.45 -8.03 -16.11
CA HIS A 116 -3.99 -7.01 -17.01
C HIS A 116 -4.86 -7.57 -18.14
N ALA A 117 -5.54 -8.69 -17.91
CA ALA A 117 -6.44 -9.29 -18.89
C ALA A 117 -7.84 -8.66 -18.83
N LYS A 118 -8.46 -8.45 -19.99
CA LYS A 118 -9.84 -7.94 -20.07
C LYS A 118 -10.83 -9.02 -19.65
N CYS A 119 -11.50 -8.81 -18.53
CA CYS A 119 -12.62 -9.65 -18.09
C CYS A 119 -13.90 -9.30 -18.90
N ARG A 120 -14.21 -10.06 -19.95
CA ARG A 120 -15.49 -9.89 -20.68
C ARG A 120 -16.62 -10.57 -19.90
N LYS A 121 -17.53 -9.78 -19.33
CA LYS A 121 -18.78 -10.30 -18.76
C LYS A 121 -19.64 -10.86 -19.90
N LYS A 122 -19.92 -12.16 -19.91
CA LYS A 122 -20.95 -12.72 -20.79
C LYS A 122 -22.31 -12.19 -20.32
N ARG A 123 -23.11 -11.64 -21.24
CA ARG A 123 -24.50 -11.28 -20.95
C ARG A 123 -25.26 -12.57 -20.61
N PRO A 124 -26.12 -12.57 -19.59
CA PRO A 124 -27.00 -13.72 -19.36
C PRO A 124 -27.84 -13.92 -20.63
N ALA A 125 -27.72 -15.10 -21.23
CA ALA A 125 -28.62 -15.51 -22.30
C ALA A 125 -29.86 -16.15 -21.67
N HIS A 126 -31.02 -15.97 -22.30
CA HIS A 126 -32.20 -16.74 -21.91
C HIS A 126 -31.89 -18.24 -22.05
N ARG A 127 -32.26 -19.01 -21.03
CA ARG A 127 -32.17 -20.47 -21.09
C ARG A 127 -33.05 -20.93 -22.25
N LEU A 128 -32.45 -21.55 -23.27
CA LEU A 128 -33.21 -22.16 -24.34
C LEU A 128 -33.74 -23.50 -23.84
N TYR A 129 -35.05 -23.56 -23.60
CA TYR A 129 -35.73 -24.83 -23.37
C TYR A 129 -35.73 -25.67 -24.65
N PRO A 130 -35.78 -27.01 -24.56
CA PRO A 130 -35.79 -27.89 -25.73
C PRO A 130 -36.81 -27.47 -26.80
N ALA A 131 -38.04 -27.13 -26.39
CA ALA A 131 -39.09 -26.64 -27.29
C ALA A 131 -38.72 -25.34 -28.05
N VAL A 132 -37.95 -24.45 -27.44
CA VAL A 132 -37.49 -23.19 -28.07
C VAL A 132 -36.35 -23.46 -29.05
N ILE A 133 -35.53 -24.49 -28.80
CA ILE A 133 -34.46 -24.92 -29.72
C ILE A 133 -35.09 -25.52 -30.98
N GLU A 134 -36.07 -26.41 -30.81
CA GLU A 134 -36.80 -27.06 -31.89
C GLU A 134 -37.56 -26.06 -32.77
N LYS A 135 -38.30 -25.13 -32.15
CA LYS A 135 -38.99 -24.03 -32.85
C LYS A 135 -38.06 -23.09 -33.62
N ARG A 136 -36.79 -22.95 -33.21
CA ARG A 136 -35.79 -22.16 -33.94
C ARG A 136 -35.21 -22.93 -35.12
N ARG A 137 -34.98 -24.24 -34.96
CA ARG A 137 -34.52 -25.12 -36.04
C ARG A 137 -35.55 -25.24 -37.16
N SER A 138 -36.84 -25.30 -36.83
CA SER A 138 -37.92 -25.38 -37.84
C SER A 138 -38.18 -24.08 -38.62
N ARG A 139 -37.54 -22.97 -38.22
CA ARG A 139 -37.66 -21.66 -38.87
C ARG A 139 -36.42 -21.27 -39.68
N ALA A 140 -35.32 -22.02 -39.56
CA ALA A 140 -34.09 -21.83 -40.30
C ALA A 140 -34.11 -22.68 -41.57
#